data_AF-A0A2K3DB54-F1
#
_entry.id   AF-A0A2K3DB54-F1
#
_cell.length_a   1.000
_cell.length_b   1.000
_cell.length_c   1.000
_cell.angle_alpha   90.00
_cell.angle_beta   90.00
_cell.angle_gamma   90.00
#
_symmetry.space_group_name_H-M   'P 1'
#
loop_
_entity.id
_entity.type
_entity.pdbx_description
1 polymer ?
#
loop_
_entity_poly.entity_id
_entity_poly.type
_entity_poly.pdbx_seq_one_letter_code
_entity_poly.pdbx_strand_id
1 'polypeptide(L)'
;MSVSLGGQHVRARATYHQGVRAVRPCQRLVRARATAEPMVTTKVGSAPAPPTTVSEAVRQARTALRQWREAAAAEAKSEAAQRSGGEASTSASAGAGAATAAGPRRLIVDLPLPAQRSGFLGRGAPDPDLLMLLDEADFPGGEVQRFRVLRPLVEAWLDGYNSEFLGFLEDGADGVGLWAAGPDTSVIANVTSATVPSLVKLLDGGYGARATQPGHTVIAVNPTWTSANSVGQPWQFELRRRAAEVLDPAGWQTLYSARMLRSSRGANGLLVRAWPHRWALYPAATPDARHLGDCVLASLERPPTKLLIERLAEAKPAMDKKAKELGLDEPRWF
;
A
#
# COMPACT_ATOMS: atom_id res chain seq x y z
N MET A 1 -1.94 78.44 17.41
CA MET A 1 -2.59 79.37 16.47
C MET A 1 -2.99 78.59 15.24
N SER A 2 -4.29 78.57 14.94
CA SER A 2 -4.92 77.89 13.81
C SER A 2 -4.52 78.50 12.46
N VAL A 3 -4.34 77.68 11.43
CA VAL A 3 -4.90 77.93 10.09
C VAL A 3 -5.29 76.58 9.47
N SER A 4 -6.53 76.58 8.97
CA SER A 4 -7.26 75.51 8.31
C SER A 4 -6.97 75.48 6.80
N LEU A 5 -6.89 74.31 6.18
CA LEU A 5 -7.23 74.11 4.77
C LEU A 5 -7.90 72.74 4.58
N GLY A 6 -9.22 72.78 4.35
CA GLY A 6 -10.03 71.62 4.00
C GLY A 6 -9.97 71.34 2.50
N GLY A 7 -9.71 70.08 2.15
CA GLY A 7 -9.87 69.55 0.79
C GLY A 7 -11.07 68.61 0.74
N GLN A 8 -12.11 69.04 0.03
CA GLN A 8 -13.30 68.24 -0.30
C GLN A 8 -12.93 67.16 -1.32
N HIS A 9 -13.21 65.89 -1.01
CA HIS A 9 -13.30 64.84 -2.03
C HIS A 9 -14.73 64.31 -2.14
N VAL A 10 -15.24 64.47 -3.35
CA VAL A 10 -16.55 64.06 -3.85
C VAL A 10 -16.67 62.52 -3.81
N ARG A 11 -17.74 62.05 -3.17
CA ARG A 11 -18.18 60.64 -3.18
C ARG A 11 -18.85 60.31 -4.51
N ALA A 12 -18.25 59.43 -5.31
CA ALA A 12 -18.95 58.72 -6.38
C ALA A 12 -19.42 57.35 -5.86
N ARG A 13 -20.75 57.19 -5.72
CA ARG A 13 -21.41 55.91 -5.44
C ARG A 13 -21.52 55.11 -6.74
N ALA A 14 -20.81 53.99 -6.84
CA ALA A 14 -21.08 52.97 -7.84
C ALA A 14 -21.89 51.84 -7.19
N THR A 15 -23.19 51.81 -7.50
CA THR A 15 -24.11 50.71 -7.19
C THR A 15 -23.82 49.54 -8.13
N TYR A 16 -23.28 48.44 -7.61
CA TYR A 16 -23.17 47.17 -8.33
C TYR A 16 -24.36 46.27 -7.95
N HIS A 17 -25.20 45.97 -8.93
CA HIS A 17 -26.33 45.05 -8.81
C HIS A 17 -25.83 43.60 -8.64
N GLN A 18 -26.21 42.97 -7.53
CA GLN A 18 -26.12 41.53 -7.33
C GLN A 18 -27.14 40.81 -8.21
N GLY A 19 -26.68 40.21 -9.31
CA GLY A 19 -27.43 39.23 -10.09
C GLY A 19 -27.09 37.82 -9.63
N VAL A 20 -27.86 37.26 -8.70
CA VAL A 20 -27.77 35.85 -8.30
C VAL A 20 -28.44 34.99 -9.37
N ARG A 21 -27.66 34.44 -10.31
CA ARG A 21 -28.11 33.33 -11.16
C ARG A 21 -27.73 32.01 -10.50
N ALA A 22 -28.73 31.31 -9.99
CA ALA A 22 -28.62 29.95 -9.47
C ALA A 22 -28.24 29.00 -10.61
N VAL A 23 -26.97 28.60 -10.66
CA VAL A 23 -26.49 27.49 -11.49
C VAL A 23 -26.84 26.20 -10.75
N ARG A 24 -27.79 25.43 -11.29
CA ARG A 24 -28.12 24.09 -10.80
C ARG A 24 -26.94 23.16 -11.07
N PRO A 25 -26.35 22.47 -10.07
CA PRO A 25 -25.38 21.42 -10.35
C PRO A 25 -26.13 20.20 -10.92
N CYS A 26 -25.84 19.87 -12.18
CA CYS A 26 -26.13 18.56 -12.75
C CYS A 26 -25.28 17.51 -12.01
N GLN A 27 -25.83 16.95 -10.93
CA GLN A 27 -25.30 15.73 -10.32
C GLN A 27 -25.56 14.56 -11.28
N ARG A 28 -24.60 14.30 -12.18
CA ARG A 28 -24.57 13.07 -12.96
C ARG A 28 -24.13 11.96 -12.02
N LEU A 29 -25.11 11.21 -11.51
CA LEU A 29 -24.93 10.02 -10.70
C LEU A 29 -24.15 8.98 -11.53
N VAL A 30 -22.82 8.96 -11.39
CA VAL A 30 -22.00 7.84 -11.88
C VAL A 30 -22.24 6.70 -10.91
N ARG A 31 -23.16 5.79 -11.27
CA ARG A 31 -23.29 4.48 -10.61
C ARG A 31 -21.97 3.74 -10.81
N ALA A 32 -21.10 3.79 -9.81
CA ALA A 32 -20.00 2.84 -9.67
C ALA A 32 -20.61 1.46 -9.50
N ARG A 33 -20.66 0.70 -10.59
CA ARG A 33 -21.07 -0.70 -10.60
C ARG A 33 -19.84 -1.47 -10.11
N ALA A 34 -19.80 -1.79 -8.81
CA ALA A 34 -18.83 -2.71 -8.25
C ALA A 34 -19.10 -4.10 -8.84
N THR A 35 -18.45 -4.42 -9.95
CA THR A 35 -18.36 -5.79 -10.45
C THR A 35 -17.27 -6.48 -9.63
N ALA A 36 -17.69 -7.26 -8.64
CA ALA A 36 -16.82 -8.23 -7.99
C ALA A 36 -16.35 -9.22 -9.07
N GLU A 37 -15.05 -9.19 -9.38
CA GLU A 37 -14.44 -10.14 -10.29
C GLU A 37 -14.36 -11.52 -9.63
N PRO A 38 -14.65 -12.62 -10.35
CA PRO A 38 -14.42 -13.95 -9.83
C PRO A 38 -12.91 -14.22 -9.80
N MET A 39 -12.30 -14.06 -8.61
CA MET A 39 -10.91 -14.44 -8.40
C MET A 39 -10.72 -15.94 -8.65
N VAL A 40 -9.64 -16.27 -9.36
CA VAL A 40 -9.10 -17.62 -9.54
C VAL A 40 -9.15 -18.39 -8.22
N THR A 41 -9.86 -19.51 -8.20
CA THR A 41 -10.02 -20.42 -7.07
C THR A 41 -8.74 -21.23 -6.81
N THR A 42 -7.61 -20.56 -6.61
CA THR A 42 -6.57 -21.11 -5.74
C THR A 42 -7.22 -21.38 -4.39
N LYS A 43 -7.18 -22.63 -3.91
CA LYS A 43 -7.67 -23.02 -2.58
C LYS A 43 -7.20 -21.98 -1.56
N VAL A 44 -8.12 -21.13 -1.12
CA VAL A 44 -7.78 -20.02 -0.24
C VAL A 44 -7.20 -20.61 1.04
N GLY A 45 -5.94 -20.29 1.31
CA GLY A 45 -5.22 -20.79 2.49
C GLY A 45 -5.85 -20.31 3.80
N SER A 46 -5.54 -21.01 4.89
CA SER A 46 -5.78 -20.57 6.27
C SER A 46 -5.15 -19.20 6.54
N ALA A 47 -5.51 -18.55 7.65
CA ALA A 47 -4.81 -17.35 8.09
C ALA A 47 -3.28 -17.62 8.17
N PRO A 48 -2.42 -16.72 7.67
CA PRO A 48 -0.98 -16.90 7.74
C PRO A 48 -0.53 -16.76 9.19
N ALA A 49 0.47 -17.54 9.61
CA ALA A 49 1.08 -17.37 10.93
C ALA A 49 1.68 -15.95 11.04
N PRO A 50 1.41 -15.21 12.13
CA PRO A 50 1.90 -13.85 12.25
C PRO A 50 3.44 -13.83 12.39
N PRO A 51 4.17 -13.04 11.59
CA PRO A 51 5.59 -12.84 11.81
C PRO A 51 5.83 -12.06 13.10
N THR A 52 6.81 -12.48 13.88
CA THR A 52 7.21 -11.76 15.10
C THR A 52 8.41 -10.85 14.87
N THR A 53 9.20 -11.13 13.83
CA THR A 53 10.38 -10.34 13.44
C THR A 53 10.31 -9.86 11.99
N VAL A 54 11.13 -8.85 11.67
CA VAL A 54 11.31 -8.29 10.33
C VAL A 54 11.91 -9.35 9.41
N SER A 55 12.92 -10.09 9.85
CA SER A 55 13.51 -11.20 9.08
C SER A 55 12.50 -12.30 8.78
N GLU A 56 11.63 -12.64 9.75
CA GLU A 56 10.53 -13.57 9.51
C GLU A 56 9.56 -13.04 8.46
N ALA A 57 9.20 -11.76 8.55
CA ALA A 57 8.31 -11.12 7.58
C ALA A 57 8.92 -11.12 6.15
N VAL A 58 10.20 -10.81 6.02
CA VAL A 58 10.94 -10.89 4.74
C VAL A 58 10.92 -12.30 4.17
N ARG A 59 11.14 -13.33 5.00
CA ARG A 59 11.08 -14.74 4.59
C ARG A 59 9.67 -15.15 4.12
N GLN A 60 8.63 -14.72 4.84
CA GLN A 60 7.24 -14.95 4.45
C GLN A 60 6.90 -14.24 3.13
N ALA A 61 7.33 -12.99 2.96
CA ALA A 61 7.15 -12.23 1.72
C ALA A 61 7.85 -12.89 0.52
N ARG A 62 9.05 -13.44 0.72
CA ARG A 62 9.79 -14.20 -0.30
C ARG A 62 9.02 -15.46 -0.70
N THR A 63 8.50 -16.18 0.29
CA THR A 63 7.67 -17.37 0.07
C THR A 63 6.42 -17.05 -0.73
N ALA A 64 5.73 -15.94 -0.40
CA ALA A 64 4.57 -15.46 -1.12
C ALA A 64 4.91 -15.13 -2.58
N LEU A 65 6.02 -14.43 -2.84
CA LEU A 65 6.49 -14.12 -4.19
C LEU A 65 6.75 -15.40 -5.00
N ARG A 66 7.45 -16.38 -4.42
CA ARG A 66 7.71 -17.67 -5.07
C ARG A 66 6.40 -18.36 -5.47
N GLN A 67 5.49 -18.52 -4.52
CA GLN A 67 4.21 -19.19 -4.75
C GLN A 67 3.38 -18.46 -5.82
N TRP A 68 3.39 -17.13 -5.79
CA TRP A 68 2.69 -16.33 -6.79
C TRP A 68 3.28 -16.52 -8.20
N ARG A 69 4.61 -16.54 -8.33
CA ARG A 69 5.28 -16.80 -9.62
C ARG A 69 5.00 -18.21 -10.14
N GLU A 70 5.00 -19.21 -9.27
CA GLU A 70 4.65 -20.60 -9.63
C GLU A 70 3.21 -20.69 -10.16
N ALA A 71 2.26 -20.02 -9.49
CA ALA A 71 0.87 -19.97 -9.93
C ALA A 71 0.72 -19.20 -11.25
N ALA A 72 1.38 -18.05 -11.40
CA ALA A 72 1.41 -17.28 -12.63
C ALA A 72 1.95 -18.09 -13.82
N ALA A 73 3.02 -18.87 -13.61
CA ALA A 73 3.59 -19.73 -14.62
C ALA A 73 2.65 -20.91 -14.97
N ALA A 74 1.93 -21.46 -13.99
CA ALA A 74 0.94 -22.50 -14.22
C ALA A 74 -0.26 -22.00 -15.05
N GLU A 75 -0.75 -20.79 -14.75
CA GLU A 75 -1.79 -20.11 -15.54
C GLU A 75 -1.34 -19.92 -16.99
N ALA A 76 -0.15 -19.38 -17.22
CA ALA A 76 0.40 -19.15 -18.55
C ALA A 76 0.51 -20.45 -19.37
N LYS A 77 0.92 -21.56 -18.73
CA LYS A 77 0.97 -22.88 -19.38
C LYS A 77 -0.43 -23.39 -19.73
N SER A 78 -1.41 -23.20 -18.86
CA SER A 78 -2.80 -23.62 -19.10
C SER A 78 -3.45 -22.84 -20.26
N GLU A 79 -3.19 -21.54 -20.35
CA GLU A 79 -3.67 -20.72 -21.47
C GLU A 79 -3.00 -21.12 -22.79
N ALA A 80 -1.69 -21.39 -22.78
CA ALA A 80 -0.98 -21.86 -23.97
C ALA A 80 -1.53 -23.20 -24.47
N ALA A 81 -1.80 -24.15 -23.57
CA ALA A 81 -2.38 -25.45 -23.90
C ALA A 81 -3.80 -25.33 -24.51
N GLN A 82 -4.63 -24.42 -23.97
CA GLN A 82 -5.95 -24.14 -24.52
C GLN A 82 -5.89 -23.54 -25.93
N ARG A 83 -4.89 -22.71 -26.23
CA ARG A 83 -4.69 -22.14 -27.57
C ARG A 83 -4.17 -23.17 -28.57
N SER A 84 -3.34 -24.12 -28.16
CA SER A 84 -2.79 -25.15 -29.05
C SER A 84 -3.74 -26.35 -29.28
N GLY A 85 -4.69 -26.59 -28.38
CA GLY A 85 -5.61 -27.74 -28.46
C GLY A 85 -6.95 -27.46 -29.17
N GLY A 86 -7.15 -26.25 -29.70
CA GLY A 86 -8.41 -25.82 -30.32
C GLY A 86 -8.44 -25.96 -31.84
N GLU A 87 -8.39 -27.19 -32.37
CA GLU A 87 -8.96 -27.47 -33.70
C GLU A 87 -10.46 -27.74 -33.56
N ALA A 88 -11.26 -26.82 -34.15
CA ALA A 88 -12.66 -26.97 -34.56
C ALA A 88 -13.67 -27.62 -33.58
N SER A 89 -14.30 -26.78 -32.74
CA SER A 89 -15.74 -26.95 -32.47
C SER A 89 -16.42 -25.59 -32.26
N THR A 90 -17.02 -25.07 -33.33
CA THR A 90 -18.00 -23.99 -33.27
C THR A 90 -19.26 -24.48 -32.55
N SER A 91 -19.39 -24.15 -31.26
CA SER A 91 -20.70 -23.99 -30.63
C SER A 91 -20.61 -22.87 -29.61
N ALA A 92 -21.24 -21.76 -29.97
CA ALA A 92 -21.35 -20.56 -29.15
C ALA A 92 -22.14 -20.86 -27.86
N SER A 93 -21.48 -20.72 -26.72
CA SER A 93 -22.11 -20.18 -25.52
C SER A 93 -21.14 -19.17 -24.91
N ALA A 94 -21.37 -17.89 -25.22
CA ALA A 94 -20.62 -16.78 -24.68
C ALA A 94 -20.89 -16.65 -23.17
N GLY A 95 -20.13 -17.41 -22.37
CA GLY A 95 -19.90 -17.11 -20.96
C GLY A 95 -18.79 -16.07 -20.89
N ALA A 96 -19.16 -14.82 -20.66
CA ALA A 96 -18.23 -13.70 -20.49
C ALA A 96 -17.41 -13.87 -19.20
N GLY A 97 -16.31 -14.64 -19.28
CA GLY A 97 -15.20 -14.58 -18.35
C GLY A 97 -14.00 -14.01 -19.11
N ALA A 98 -13.94 -12.68 -19.19
CA ALA A 98 -12.87 -11.99 -19.91
C ALA A 98 -11.51 -12.36 -19.33
N ALA A 99 -10.63 -12.85 -20.19
CA ALA A 99 -9.23 -13.10 -19.92
C ALA A 99 -8.52 -11.84 -19.38
N THR A 100 -8.02 -11.89 -18.15
CA THR A 100 -7.08 -10.90 -17.58
C THR A 100 -5.63 -11.18 -17.99
N ALA A 101 -5.41 -11.61 -19.24
CA ALA A 101 -4.09 -11.96 -19.77
C ALA A 101 -3.36 -10.82 -20.52
N ALA A 102 -3.99 -9.65 -20.68
CA ALA A 102 -3.51 -8.67 -21.68
C ALA A 102 -2.60 -7.54 -21.15
N GLY A 103 -2.45 -7.38 -19.83
CA GLY A 103 -1.75 -6.24 -19.24
C GLY A 103 -0.62 -6.60 -18.26
N PRO A 104 0.28 -5.65 -17.95
CA PRO A 104 1.28 -5.83 -16.91
C PRO A 104 0.59 -6.03 -15.55
N ARG A 105 1.09 -6.99 -14.77
CA ARG A 105 0.58 -7.33 -13.44
C ARG A 105 1.16 -6.35 -12.43
N ARG A 106 0.37 -5.92 -11.44
CA ARG A 106 0.83 -4.96 -10.43
C ARG A 106 0.58 -5.49 -9.03
N LEU A 107 1.63 -5.51 -8.21
CA LEU A 107 1.62 -6.09 -6.87
C LEU A 107 2.07 -5.08 -5.82
N ILE A 108 1.54 -5.20 -4.60
CA ILE A 108 1.99 -4.44 -3.44
C ILE A 108 2.62 -5.37 -2.43
N VAL A 109 3.74 -4.95 -1.86
CA VAL A 109 4.42 -5.58 -0.73
C VAL A 109 4.63 -4.54 0.37
N ASP A 110 4.05 -4.76 1.55
CA ASP A 110 4.41 -4.00 2.75
C ASP A 110 5.33 -4.82 3.65
N LEU A 111 6.62 -4.51 3.62
CA LEU A 111 7.63 -5.02 4.56
C LEU A 111 7.65 -4.15 5.82
N PRO A 112 7.69 -4.75 7.02
CA PRO A 112 7.89 -3.99 8.25
C PRO A 112 9.29 -3.38 8.23
N LEU A 113 9.38 -2.07 8.49
CA LEU A 113 10.67 -1.43 8.69
C LEU A 113 11.16 -1.70 10.12
N PRO A 114 12.46 -1.98 10.33
CA PRO A 114 13.02 -2.12 11.67
C PRO A 114 12.91 -0.79 12.42
N ALA A 115 12.46 -0.86 13.68
CA ALA A 115 12.39 0.30 14.54
C ALA A 115 13.78 0.94 14.69
N GLN A 116 13.86 2.25 14.47
CA GLN A 116 15.12 3.00 14.61
C GLN A 116 15.33 3.51 16.04
N ARG A 117 14.32 3.40 16.90
CA ARG A 117 14.39 3.79 18.30
C ARG A 117 14.87 2.63 19.16
N SER A 118 16.00 2.83 19.83
CA SER A 118 16.32 2.17 21.09
C SER A 118 15.12 2.35 22.02
N GLY A 119 14.67 1.26 22.67
CA GLY A 119 13.38 1.20 23.37
C GLY A 119 13.00 2.49 24.11
N PHE A 120 11.72 2.87 24.02
CA PHE A 120 11.14 4.10 24.59
C PHE A 120 11.45 4.32 26.09
N LEU A 121 11.92 3.30 26.81
CA LEU A 121 12.34 3.35 28.21
C LEU A 121 13.86 3.22 28.46
N GLY A 122 14.70 3.15 27.43
CA GLY A 122 16.16 2.98 27.58
C GLY A 122 16.58 1.70 28.32
N ARG A 123 15.65 0.77 28.59
CA ARG A 123 15.92 -0.53 29.22
C ARG A 123 15.80 -1.64 28.18
N GLY A 124 16.92 -2.32 27.94
CA GLY A 124 17.04 -3.41 26.99
C GLY A 124 17.82 -3.00 25.76
N ALA A 125 18.64 -3.92 25.24
CA ALA A 125 19.24 -3.75 23.92
C ALA A 125 18.10 -3.58 22.90
N PRO A 126 18.19 -2.61 21.97
CA PRO A 126 17.29 -2.60 20.83
C PRO A 126 17.35 -3.98 20.18
N ASP A 127 16.19 -4.60 20.00
CA ASP A 127 16.06 -5.75 19.12
C ASP A 127 15.67 -5.21 17.75
N PRO A 128 16.65 -4.94 16.86
CA PRO A 128 16.38 -4.31 15.57
C PRO A 128 15.54 -5.20 14.66
N ASP A 129 15.45 -6.50 14.95
CA ASP A 129 14.65 -7.43 14.16
C ASP A 129 13.21 -7.50 14.65
N LEU A 130 12.88 -6.99 15.84
CA LEU A 130 11.51 -7.06 16.34
C LEU A 130 10.55 -6.22 15.49
N LEU A 131 9.40 -6.81 15.14
CA LEU A 131 8.34 -6.10 14.43
C LEU A 131 7.59 -5.18 15.42
N MET A 132 7.71 -3.87 15.21
CA MET A 132 7.14 -2.84 16.09
C MET A 132 6.14 -1.93 15.37
N LEU A 133 5.31 -1.24 16.14
CA LEU A 133 4.53 -0.10 15.66
C LEU A 133 5.47 1.01 15.19
N LEU A 134 5.37 1.36 13.91
CA LEU A 134 6.14 2.44 13.30
C LEU A 134 5.48 3.79 13.53
N ASP A 135 6.29 4.77 13.90
CA ASP A 135 5.94 6.19 13.96
C ASP A 135 6.66 6.94 12.81
N GLU A 136 6.04 7.96 12.23
CA GLU A 136 6.70 8.83 11.25
C GLU A 136 7.97 9.46 11.85
N ALA A 137 7.94 9.74 13.15
CA ALA A 137 9.07 10.28 13.89
C ALA A 137 10.23 9.26 14.09
N ASP A 138 10.13 8.03 13.58
CA ASP A 138 11.24 7.08 13.53
C ASP A 138 12.23 7.38 12.39
N PHE A 139 11.83 8.19 11.41
CA PHE A 139 12.66 8.57 10.25
C PHE A 139 12.78 10.10 10.14
N PRO A 140 13.47 10.78 11.07
CA PRO A 140 13.63 12.24 11.05
C PRO A 140 14.34 12.79 9.80
N GLY A 141 15.13 11.95 9.13
CA GLY A 141 15.75 12.24 7.82
C GLY A 141 14.81 12.02 6.62
N GLY A 142 13.51 11.82 6.87
CA GLY A 142 12.48 11.69 5.85
C GLY A 142 12.64 10.47 4.94
N GLU A 143 12.21 10.61 3.70
CA GLU A 143 12.14 9.52 2.72
C GLU A 143 13.50 8.91 2.38
N VAL A 144 14.58 9.70 2.38
CA VAL A 144 15.94 9.19 2.16
C VAL A 144 16.36 8.24 3.27
N GLN A 145 16.11 8.61 4.53
CA GLN A 145 16.44 7.74 5.67
C GLN A 145 15.59 6.47 5.64
N ARG A 146 14.29 6.61 5.36
CA ARG A 146 13.37 5.48 5.21
C ARG A 146 13.82 4.52 4.12
N PHE A 147 14.23 5.03 2.96
CA PHE A 147 14.76 4.22 1.87
C PHE A 147 16.05 3.49 2.25
N ARG A 148 16.98 4.15 2.94
CA ARG A 148 18.24 3.52 3.40
C ARG A 148 17.97 2.30 4.28
N VAL A 149 16.92 2.36 5.10
CA VAL A 149 16.48 1.24 5.95
C VAL A 149 15.72 0.17 5.14
N LEU A 150 14.89 0.59 4.18
CA LEU A 150 14.11 -0.32 3.34
C LEU A 150 14.97 -1.11 2.34
N ARG A 151 16.00 -0.49 1.77
CA ARG A 151 16.82 -1.08 0.71
C ARG A 151 17.41 -2.46 1.08
N PRO A 152 18.08 -2.64 2.23
CA PRO A 152 18.56 -3.96 2.65
C PRO A 152 17.45 -5.00 2.77
N LEU A 153 16.23 -4.61 3.17
CA LEU A 153 15.09 -5.52 3.25
C LEU A 153 14.60 -5.95 1.87
N VAL A 154 14.59 -5.03 0.90
CA VAL A 154 14.25 -5.35 -0.50
C VAL A 154 15.28 -6.29 -1.11
N GLU A 155 16.56 -6.00 -0.91
CA GLU A 155 17.66 -6.85 -1.39
C GLU A 155 17.61 -8.24 -0.74
N ALA A 156 17.38 -8.30 0.58
CA ALA A 156 17.16 -9.56 1.28
C ALA A 156 15.89 -10.28 0.77
N TRP A 157 14.79 -9.58 0.52
CA TRP A 157 13.58 -10.20 0.00
C TRP A 157 13.77 -10.80 -1.40
N LEU A 158 14.54 -10.13 -2.26
CA LEU A 158 14.82 -10.53 -3.65
C LEU A 158 15.99 -11.51 -3.81
N ASP A 159 16.66 -11.88 -2.71
CA ASP A 159 17.70 -12.90 -2.70
C ASP A 159 17.22 -14.21 -3.38
N GLY A 160 17.98 -14.66 -4.38
CA GLY A 160 17.66 -15.80 -5.24
C GLY A 160 16.93 -15.49 -6.55
N TYR A 161 16.53 -14.24 -6.82
CA TYR A 161 15.78 -13.87 -8.05
C TYR A 161 16.61 -13.21 -9.16
N ASN A 162 17.94 -13.30 -9.12
CA ASN A 162 18.84 -12.57 -10.02
C ASN A 162 18.46 -11.08 -10.11
N SER A 163 18.45 -10.42 -8.95
CA SER A 163 18.04 -9.03 -8.84
C SER A 163 19.20 -8.06 -8.99
N GLU A 164 18.95 -6.95 -9.67
CA GLU A 164 19.91 -5.86 -9.86
C GLU A 164 19.27 -4.54 -9.44
N PHE A 165 19.98 -3.75 -8.62
CA PHE A 165 19.56 -2.38 -8.29
C PHE A 165 19.91 -1.46 -9.46
N LEU A 166 18.89 -0.88 -10.09
CA LEU A 166 19.04 -0.03 -11.27
C LEU A 166 19.30 1.45 -10.92
N GLY A 167 19.09 1.82 -9.65
CA GLY A 167 19.29 3.19 -9.17
C GLY A 167 18.01 3.82 -8.64
N PHE A 168 18.03 5.15 -8.54
CA PHE A 168 16.88 5.95 -8.13
C PHE A 168 16.07 6.40 -9.34
N LEU A 169 14.76 6.55 -9.17
CA LEU A 169 13.91 7.21 -10.15
C LEU A 169 13.98 8.74 -9.98
N GLU A 170 14.37 9.44 -11.04
CA GLU A 170 14.61 10.90 -11.10
C GLU A 170 15.73 11.39 -10.17
N ASP A 171 15.50 11.48 -8.85
CA ASP A 171 16.46 12.03 -7.87
C ASP A 171 16.66 11.07 -6.68
N GLY A 172 17.90 10.94 -6.22
CA GLY A 172 18.25 10.19 -5.01
C GLY A 172 17.67 10.81 -3.73
N ALA A 173 17.36 12.11 -3.73
CA ALA A 173 16.71 12.80 -2.61
C ALA A 173 15.27 12.32 -2.36
N ASP A 174 14.59 11.79 -3.38
CA ASP A 174 13.23 11.26 -3.25
C ASP A 174 13.20 9.87 -2.61
N GLY A 175 14.35 9.18 -2.55
CA GLY A 175 14.45 7.86 -1.94
C GLY A 175 13.64 6.79 -2.68
N VAL A 176 13.35 6.95 -3.99
CA VAL A 176 12.60 5.97 -4.78
C VAL A 176 13.56 5.08 -5.54
N GLY A 177 13.78 3.86 -5.05
CA GLY A 177 14.66 2.88 -5.70
C GLY A 177 13.94 2.01 -6.72
N LEU A 178 14.67 1.59 -7.75
CA LEU A 178 14.22 0.64 -8.77
C LEU A 178 15.17 -0.57 -8.84
N TRP A 179 14.60 -1.77 -8.92
CA TRP A 179 15.31 -3.01 -9.18
C TRP A 179 14.70 -3.75 -10.38
N ALA A 180 15.55 -4.48 -11.10
CA ALA A 180 15.12 -5.62 -11.90
C ALA A 180 15.18 -6.88 -11.03
N ALA A 181 14.23 -7.79 -11.17
CA ALA A 181 14.22 -9.10 -10.49
C ALA A 181 13.95 -10.21 -11.51
N GLY A 182 14.98 -10.59 -12.26
CA GLY A 182 14.84 -11.41 -13.45
C GLY A 182 14.32 -10.62 -14.66
N PRO A 183 13.91 -11.32 -15.75
CA PRO A 183 13.56 -10.67 -17.02
C PRO A 183 12.16 -10.03 -17.04
N ASP A 184 11.27 -10.44 -16.14
CA ASP A 184 9.82 -10.21 -16.18
C ASP A 184 9.29 -9.43 -14.97
N THR A 185 10.17 -8.94 -14.09
CA THR A 185 9.77 -8.25 -12.86
C THR A 185 10.57 -6.98 -12.63
N SER A 186 9.88 -5.89 -12.33
CA SER A 186 10.44 -4.63 -11.82
C SER A 186 9.93 -4.37 -10.42
N VAL A 187 10.81 -3.99 -9.52
CA VAL A 187 10.46 -3.63 -8.14
C VAL A 187 10.76 -2.17 -7.93
N ILE A 188 9.78 -1.41 -7.44
CA ILE A 188 9.89 -0.01 -7.10
C ILE A 188 9.61 0.15 -5.61
N ALA A 189 10.47 0.84 -4.87
CA ALA A 189 10.30 1.00 -3.42
C ALA A 189 10.05 2.45 -3.03
N ASN A 190 9.33 2.63 -1.92
CA ASN A 190 9.13 3.90 -1.24
C ASN A 190 8.42 4.98 -2.11
N VAL A 191 7.43 4.56 -2.91
CA VAL A 191 6.64 5.51 -3.70
C VAL A 191 5.66 6.25 -2.80
N THR A 192 5.75 7.58 -2.80
CA THR A 192 4.88 8.49 -2.05
C THR A 192 3.96 9.24 -3.01
N SER A 193 2.97 9.99 -2.48
CA SER A 193 2.13 10.86 -3.32
C SER A 193 2.94 11.87 -4.15
N ALA A 194 4.11 12.32 -3.66
CA ALA A 194 4.99 13.24 -4.36
C ALA A 194 5.71 12.58 -5.55
N THR A 195 5.98 11.28 -5.47
CA THR A 195 6.76 10.53 -6.47
C THR A 195 5.92 9.66 -7.39
N VAL A 196 4.58 9.74 -7.27
CA VAL A 196 3.64 9.14 -8.24
C VAL A 196 3.92 9.54 -9.69
N PRO A 197 4.34 10.78 -10.03
CA PRO A 197 4.72 11.10 -11.42
C PRO A 197 5.81 10.17 -11.97
N SER A 198 6.80 9.82 -11.15
CA SER A 198 7.86 8.87 -11.53
C SER A 198 7.33 7.45 -11.72
N LEU A 199 6.38 7.01 -10.88
CA LEU A 199 5.68 5.74 -11.07
C LEU A 199 4.86 5.73 -12.37
N VAL A 200 4.12 6.81 -12.66
CA VAL A 200 3.35 6.94 -13.91
C VAL A 200 4.29 6.83 -15.11
N LYS A 201 5.39 7.58 -15.10
CA LYS A 201 6.40 7.53 -16.16
C LYS A 201 6.99 6.13 -16.33
N LEU A 202 7.24 5.39 -15.25
CA LEU A 202 7.68 3.99 -15.31
C LEU A 202 6.64 3.09 -16.00
N LEU A 203 5.38 3.18 -15.57
CA LEU A 203 4.29 2.36 -16.11
C LEU A 203 3.93 2.70 -17.55
N ASP A 204 4.24 3.92 -18.00
CA ASP A 204 4.07 4.36 -19.38
C ASP A 204 5.30 4.06 -20.26
N GLY A 205 6.33 3.42 -19.69
CA GLY A 205 7.54 3.01 -20.42
C GLY A 205 8.59 4.11 -20.60
N GLY A 206 8.47 5.23 -19.89
CA GLY A 206 9.40 6.36 -19.93
C GLY A 206 10.82 6.04 -19.42
N TYR A 207 11.01 4.89 -18.77
CA TYR A 207 12.32 4.34 -18.37
C TYR A 207 12.68 3.05 -19.13
N GLY A 208 12.00 2.79 -20.24
CA GLY A 208 12.14 1.58 -21.05
C GLY A 208 10.86 0.75 -21.11
N ALA A 209 10.75 -0.06 -22.17
CA ALA A 209 9.52 -0.77 -22.50
C ALA A 209 9.24 -2.01 -21.63
N ARG A 210 10.14 -2.42 -20.72
CA ARG A 210 9.93 -3.64 -19.91
C ARG A 210 8.64 -3.59 -19.10
N ALA A 211 8.40 -2.48 -18.40
CA ALA A 211 7.21 -2.31 -17.56
C ALA A 211 5.88 -2.31 -18.33
N THR A 212 5.90 -2.14 -19.65
CA THR A 212 4.71 -2.16 -20.52
C THR A 212 4.50 -3.50 -21.21
N GLN A 213 5.45 -4.44 -21.11
CA GLN A 213 5.33 -5.75 -21.75
C GLN A 213 4.20 -6.57 -21.13
N PRO A 214 3.40 -7.29 -21.95
CA PRO A 214 2.44 -8.26 -21.45
C PRO A 214 3.14 -9.30 -20.57
N GLY A 215 2.55 -9.61 -19.41
CA GLY A 215 3.12 -10.56 -18.45
C GLY A 215 4.24 -9.99 -17.57
N HIS A 216 4.75 -8.79 -17.84
CA HIS A 216 5.68 -8.12 -16.94
C HIS A 216 4.98 -7.75 -15.63
N THR A 217 5.69 -7.92 -14.52
CA THR A 217 5.17 -7.64 -13.18
C THR A 217 5.86 -6.43 -12.58
N VAL A 218 5.08 -5.45 -12.12
CA VAL A 218 5.58 -4.31 -11.36
C VAL A 218 5.18 -4.46 -9.89
N ILE A 219 6.15 -4.47 -8.99
CA ILE A 219 5.91 -4.61 -7.55
C ILE A 219 6.28 -3.32 -6.83
N ALA A 220 5.30 -2.71 -6.17
CA ALA A 220 5.53 -1.56 -5.30
C ALA A 220 5.77 -2.02 -3.85
N VAL A 221 6.93 -1.67 -3.31
CA VAL A 221 7.32 -1.99 -1.93
C VAL A 221 7.14 -0.75 -1.04
N ASN A 222 6.40 -0.94 0.05
CA ASN A 222 6.04 0.08 1.04
C ASN A 222 5.48 1.37 0.42
N PRO A 223 4.52 1.31 -0.52
CA PRO A 223 3.92 2.51 -1.07
C PRO A 223 3.14 3.27 0.01
N THR A 224 3.27 4.60 0.02
CA THR A 224 2.55 5.51 0.94
C THR A 224 1.62 6.48 0.22
N TRP A 225 1.41 6.27 -1.09
CA TRP A 225 0.39 7.03 -1.81
C TRP A 225 -1.00 6.80 -1.20
N THR A 226 -1.80 7.86 -1.15
CA THR A 226 -3.13 7.83 -0.54
C THR A 226 -4.22 7.91 -1.59
N SER A 227 -4.14 8.92 -2.46
CA SER A 227 -5.11 9.17 -3.50
C SER A 227 -4.50 10.02 -4.61
N ALA A 228 -5.06 9.92 -5.81
CA ALA A 228 -4.71 10.79 -6.93
C ALA A 228 -4.89 12.29 -6.62
N ASN A 229 -5.78 12.65 -5.69
CA ASN A 229 -5.99 14.05 -5.28
C ASN A 229 -4.79 14.63 -4.51
N SER A 230 -3.94 13.78 -3.96
CA SER A 230 -2.70 14.16 -3.26
C SER A 230 -1.50 14.22 -4.20
N VAL A 231 -1.68 13.94 -5.50
CA VAL A 231 -0.62 13.92 -6.50
C VAL A 231 -0.55 15.27 -7.21
N GLY A 232 0.65 15.85 -7.22
CA GLY A 232 0.94 17.10 -7.93
C GLY A 232 0.09 18.29 -7.46
N GLN A 233 0.21 19.38 -8.22
CA GLN A 233 -0.53 20.61 -7.95
C GLN A 233 -2.00 20.51 -8.40
N PRO A 234 -2.94 21.25 -7.79
CA PRO A 234 -4.37 21.18 -8.13
C PRO A 234 -4.72 21.43 -9.61
N TRP A 235 -3.90 22.21 -10.33
CA TRP A 235 -4.09 22.52 -11.75
C TRP A 235 -3.48 21.50 -12.71
N GLN A 236 -2.74 20.50 -12.23
CA GLN A 236 -2.17 19.43 -13.05
C GLN A 236 -3.22 18.32 -13.31
N PHE A 237 -4.31 18.70 -13.98
CA PHE A 237 -5.48 17.83 -14.18
C PHE A 237 -5.13 16.52 -14.90
N GLU A 238 -4.26 16.58 -15.91
CA GLU A 238 -3.86 15.42 -16.69
C GLU A 238 -3.08 14.41 -15.84
N LEU A 239 -2.10 14.90 -15.07
CA LEU A 239 -1.34 14.08 -14.13
C LEU A 239 -2.27 13.43 -13.09
N ARG A 240 -3.24 14.18 -12.55
CA ARG A 240 -4.20 13.65 -11.57
C ARG A 240 -5.12 12.60 -12.18
N ARG A 241 -5.56 12.79 -13.42
CA ARG A 241 -6.33 11.78 -14.15
C ARG A 241 -5.51 10.50 -14.31
N ARG A 242 -4.27 10.61 -14.80
CA ARG A 242 -3.41 9.44 -14.97
C ARG A 242 -3.05 8.77 -13.65
N ALA A 243 -2.81 9.54 -12.60
CA ALA A 243 -2.62 9.03 -11.25
C ALA A 243 -3.86 8.30 -10.74
N ALA A 244 -5.08 8.75 -11.04
CA ALA A 244 -6.31 8.04 -10.65
C ALA A 244 -6.41 6.66 -11.32
N GLU A 245 -6.01 6.54 -12.58
CA GLU A 245 -5.96 5.27 -13.30
C GLU A 245 -4.85 4.34 -12.77
N VAL A 246 -3.67 4.90 -12.48
CA VAL A 246 -2.53 4.12 -11.99
C VAL A 246 -2.72 3.66 -10.55
N LEU A 247 -3.28 4.51 -9.69
CA LEU A 247 -3.48 4.23 -8.27
C LEU A 247 -4.83 3.56 -7.97
N ASP A 248 -5.61 3.19 -8.98
CA ASP A 248 -6.86 2.45 -8.81
C ASP A 248 -6.56 1.16 -8.01
N PRO A 249 -7.16 0.98 -6.81
CA PRO A 249 -6.96 -0.21 -6.01
C PRO A 249 -7.28 -1.51 -6.75
N ALA A 250 -8.23 -1.50 -7.69
CA ALA A 250 -8.56 -2.68 -8.51
C ALA A 250 -7.39 -3.13 -9.39
N GLY A 251 -6.50 -2.20 -9.75
CA GLY A 251 -5.31 -2.48 -10.54
C GLY A 251 -4.15 -3.06 -9.75
N TRP A 252 -4.21 -3.12 -8.41
CA TRP A 252 -3.11 -3.59 -7.56
C TRP A 252 -3.53 -4.75 -6.66
N GLN A 253 -2.76 -5.83 -6.67
CA GLN A 253 -2.96 -6.95 -5.75
C GLN A 253 -1.93 -6.92 -4.62
N THR A 254 -2.38 -6.98 -3.36
CA THR A 254 -1.45 -7.15 -2.23
C THR A 254 -0.90 -8.57 -2.22
N LEU A 255 0.40 -8.70 -2.50
CA LEU A 255 1.15 -9.96 -2.42
C LEU A 255 1.49 -10.29 -0.97
N TYR A 256 1.99 -9.30 -0.23
CA TYR A 256 2.37 -9.44 1.16
C TYR A 256 2.13 -8.14 1.93
N SER A 257 1.73 -8.24 3.18
CA SER A 257 1.67 -7.10 4.10
C SER A 257 1.86 -7.60 5.52
N ALA A 258 2.75 -7.00 6.29
CA ALA A 258 2.82 -7.19 7.74
C ALA A 258 3.01 -5.82 8.40
N ARG A 259 1.97 -5.36 9.09
CA ARG A 259 1.94 -4.00 9.66
C ARG A 259 1.32 -3.99 11.04
N MET A 260 2.06 -3.45 12.01
CA MET A 260 1.51 -3.10 13.32
C MET A 260 0.60 -1.88 13.16
N LEU A 261 -0.54 -1.95 13.82
CA LEU A 261 -1.59 -0.95 13.81
C LEU A 261 -1.89 -0.55 15.25
N ARG A 262 -2.25 0.71 15.43
CA ARG A 262 -2.82 1.24 16.67
C ARG A 262 -4.19 1.82 16.36
N SER A 263 -5.21 1.37 17.09
CA SER A 263 -6.53 1.98 17.03
C SER A 263 -6.55 3.29 17.80
N SER A 264 -7.52 4.15 17.50
CA SER A 264 -7.75 5.39 18.25
C SER A 264 -8.10 5.18 19.73
N ARG A 265 -8.44 3.94 20.13
CA ARG A 265 -8.69 3.53 21.53
C ARG A 265 -7.45 2.89 22.20
N GLY A 266 -6.28 3.09 21.60
CA GLY A 266 -5.01 2.56 22.11
C GLY A 266 -4.94 1.03 22.12
N ALA A 267 -5.68 0.34 21.24
CA ALA A 267 -5.52 -1.10 21.06
C ALA A 267 -4.55 -1.37 19.91
N ASN A 268 -3.56 -2.23 20.13
CA ASN A 268 -2.56 -2.59 19.15
C ASN A 268 -2.92 -3.91 18.45
N GLY A 269 -2.44 -4.09 17.22
CA GLY A 269 -2.53 -5.38 16.55
C GLY A 269 -1.71 -5.45 15.28
N LEU A 270 -1.41 -6.66 14.84
CA LEU A 270 -0.68 -6.96 13.63
C LEU A 270 -1.68 -7.37 12.53
N LEU A 271 -1.72 -6.60 11.45
CA LEU A 271 -2.43 -6.97 10.23
C LEU A 271 -1.46 -7.67 9.28
N VAL A 272 -1.80 -8.89 8.88
CA VAL A 272 -0.96 -9.75 8.02
C VAL A 272 -1.72 -10.19 6.78
N ARG A 273 -1.02 -10.25 5.65
CA ARG A 273 -1.43 -10.87 4.40
C ARG A 273 -0.20 -11.52 3.78
N ALA A 274 -0.30 -12.78 3.36
CA ALA A 274 0.76 -13.46 2.61
C ALA A 274 0.14 -14.32 1.52
N TRP A 275 0.34 -14.02 0.24
CA TRP A 275 -0.32 -14.76 -0.86
C TRP A 275 0.06 -16.24 -0.81
N PRO A 276 -0.90 -17.19 -0.92
CA PRO A 276 -2.33 -17.05 -1.26
C PRO A 276 -3.30 -16.98 -0.05
N HIS A 277 -2.78 -16.81 1.17
CA HIS A 277 -3.54 -16.80 2.41
C HIS A 277 -4.46 -15.58 2.57
N ARG A 278 -5.39 -15.64 3.52
CA ARG A 278 -6.30 -14.53 3.84
C ARG A 278 -5.56 -13.37 4.52
N TRP A 279 -6.18 -12.19 4.49
CA TRP A 279 -5.90 -11.16 5.49
C TRP A 279 -6.23 -11.69 6.88
N ALA A 280 -5.37 -11.42 7.85
CA ALA A 280 -5.54 -11.84 9.23
C ALA A 280 -5.16 -10.71 10.20
N LEU A 281 -5.92 -10.53 11.28
CA LEU A 281 -5.66 -9.56 12.33
C LEU A 281 -5.39 -10.27 13.65
N TYR A 282 -4.26 -9.94 14.25
CA TYR A 282 -3.81 -10.49 15.54
C TYR A 282 -3.72 -9.34 16.56
N PRO A 283 -4.49 -9.35 17.66
CA PRO A 283 -4.35 -8.36 18.72
C PRO A 283 -2.98 -8.48 19.38
N ALA A 284 -2.39 -7.36 19.81
CA ALA A 284 -1.07 -7.34 20.43
C ALA A 284 -1.13 -6.70 21.82
N ALA A 285 -0.68 -7.40 22.87
CA ALA A 285 -0.67 -6.85 24.23
C ALA A 285 0.30 -5.66 24.36
N THR A 286 1.30 -5.57 23.48
CA THR A 286 2.33 -4.53 23.42
C THR A 286 2.28 -3.79 22.07
N PRO A 287 2.96 -2.64 21.93
CA PRO A 287 3.21 -1.99 20.63
C PRO A 287 4.18 -2.75 19.71
N ASP A 288 4.39 -4.05 19.94
CA ASP A 288 5.26 -4.93 19.19
C ASP A 288 4.62 -6.32 18.99
N ALA A 289 5.27 -7.17 18.19
CA ALA A 289 4.76 -8.49 17.85
C ALA A 289 5.16 -9.60 18.84
N ARG A 290 5.72 -9.30 20.03
CA ARG A 290 6.14 -10.35 20.99
C ARG A 290 4.97 -11.09 21.62
N HIS A 291 3.87 -10.37 21.84
CA HIS A 291 2.73 -10.84 22.63
C HIS A 291 1.43 -10.74 21.83
N LEU A 292 1.41 -11.45 20.70
CA LEU A 292 0.22 -11.59 19.86
C LEU A 292 -0.78 -12.58 20.46
N GLY A 293 -2.06 -12.23 20.39
CA GLY A 293 -3.18 -13.13 20.67
C GLY A 293 -3.63 -13.91 19.45
N ASP A 294 -4.75 -14.62 19.59
CA ASP A 294 -5.35 -15.38 18.49
C ASP A 294 -5.89 -14.48 17.38
N CYS A 295 -6.03 -15.05 16.18
CA CYS A 295 -6.60 -14.34 15.03
C CYS A 295 -8.06 -13.95 15.31
N VAL A 296 -8.35 -12.64 15.33
CA VAL A 296 -9.70 -12.11 15.61
C VAL A 296 -10.48 -11.73 14.34
N LEU A 297 -9.80 -11.69 13.19
CA LEU A 297 -10.42 -11.40 11.91
C LEU A 297 -9.63 -12.09 10.80
N ALA A 298 -10.33 -12.84 9.94
CA ALA A 298 -9.77 -13.37 8.70
C ALA A 298 -10.67 -13.03 7.51
N SER A 299 -10.09 -12.49 6.43
CA SER A 299 -10.84 -12.03 5.25
C SER A 299 -10.10 -12.30 3.95
N LEU A 300 -10.84 -12.58 2.86
CA LEU A 300 -10.26 -12.70 1.51
C LEU A 300 -9.73 -11.35 1.02
N GLU A 301 -10.54 -10.32 1.21
CA GLU A 301 -10.25 -8.95 0.81
C GLU A 301 -9.67 -8.15 1.98
N ARG A 302 -8.98 -7.05 1.66
CA ARG A 302 -8.42 -6.16 2.66
C ARG A 302 -9.55 -5.61 3.54
N PRO A 303 -9.55 -5.87 4.86
CA PRO A 303 -10.62 -5.37 5.70
C PRO A 303 -10.62 -3.84 5.75
N PRO A 304 -11.80 -3.19 5.76
CA PRO A 304 -11.88 -1.74 5.91
C PRO A 304 -11.37 -1.32 7.31
N THR A 305 -10.74 -0.15 7.39
CA THR A 305 -10.14 0.37 8.64
C THR A 305 -11.12 0.40 9.82
N LYS A 306 -12.39 0.73 9.56
CA LYS A 306 -13.44 0.73 10.59
C LYS A 306 -13.62 -0.65 11.24
N LEU A 307 -13.66 -1.71 10.44
CA LEU A 307 -13.79 -3.08 10.94
C LEU A 307 -12.56 -3.51 11.73
N LEU A 308 -11.36 -3.12 11.29
CA LEU A 308 -10.13 -3.37 12.05
C LEU A 308 -10.18 -2.74 13.44
N ILE A 309 -10.59 -1.47 13.53
CA ILE A 309 -10.72 -0.74 14.80
C ILE A 309 -11.74 -1.40 15.72
N GLU A 310 -12.90 -1.80 15.19
CA GLU A 310 -13.96 -2.48 15.95
C GLU A 310 -13.44 -3.80 16.55
N ARG A 311 -12.78 -4.64 15.75
CA ARG A 311 -12.23 -5.93 16.22
C ARG A 311 -11.10 -5.77 17.25
N LEU A 312 -10.23 -4.77 17.08
CA LEU A 312 -9.20 -4.47 18.09
C LEU A 312 -9.81 -3.95 19.39
N ALA A 313 -10.90 -3.16 19.31
CA ALA A 313 -11.58 -2.68 20.50
C ALA A 313 -12.28 -3.82 21.28
N GLU A 314 -12.86 -4.80 20.57
CA GLU A 314 -13.43 -6.01 21.17
C GLU A 314 -12.37 -6.87 21.87
N ALA A 315 -11.17 -6.98 21.28
CA ALA A 315 -10.06 -7.76 21.85
C ALA A 315 -9.32 -7.05 23.01
N LYS A 316 -9.49 -5.73 23.15
CA LYS A 316 -8.75 -4.90 24.11
C LYS A 316 -8.78 -5.43 25.56
N PRO A 317 -9.93 -5.84 26.13
CA PRO A 317 -9.94 -6.35 27.51
C PRO A 317 -9.06 -7.59 27.73
N ALA A 318 -8.99 -8.49 26.73
CA ALA A 318 -8.12 -9.66 26.79
C ALA A 318 -6.64 -9.28 26.65
N MET A 319 -6.33 -8.30 25.80
CA MET A 319 -4.98 -7.75 25.66
C MET A 319 -4.51 -7.09 26.97
N ASP A 320 -5.36 -6.27 27.58
CA ASP A 320 -5.06 -5.58 28.85
C ASP A 320 -4.83 -6.61 29.98
N LYS A 321 -5.64 -7.68 30.02
CA LYS A 321 -5.42 -8.80 30.94
C LYS A 321 -4.08 -9.50 30.68
N LYS A 322 -3.72 -9.71 29.41
CA LYS A 322 -2.45 -10.35 29.06
C LYS A 322 -1.24 -9.48 29.42
N ALA A 323 -1.34 -8.16 29.19
CA ALA A 323 -0.31 -7.21 29.59
C ALA A 323 -0.09 -7.23 31.12
N LYS A 324 -1.18 -7.27 31.90
CA LYS A 324 -1.15 -7.45 33.37
C LYS A 324 -0.40 -8.71 33.80
N GLU A 325 -0.77 -9.85 33.22
CA GLU A 325 -0.15 -11.15 33.51
C GLU A 325 1.36 -11.16 33.23
N LEU A 326 1.79 -10.41 32.21
CA LEU A 326 3.20 -10.29 31.83
C LEU A 326 3.97 -9.26 32.67
N GLY A 327 3.31 -8.57 33.61
CA GLY A 327 3.92 -7.46 34.35
C GLY A 327 4.25 -6.26 33.46
N LEU A 328 3.61 -6.18 32.28
CA LEU A 328 3.74 -5.09 31.30
C LEU A 328 2.67 -4.01 31.53
N ASP A 329 2.06 -4.00 32.71
CA ASP A 329 1.22 -2.92 33.20
C ASP A 329 2.10 -1.66 33.35
N GLU A 330 2.30 -0.94 32.24
CA GLU A 330 2.96 0.35 32.25
C GLU A 330 1.99 1.46 32.71
N PRO A 331 2.52 2.50 33.38
CA PRO A 331 1.72 3.56 33.96
C PRO A 331 0.86 4.23 32.90
N ARG A 332 -0.38 4.57 33.28
CA ARG A 332 -1.38 5.31 32.49
C ARG A 332 -0.81 6.55 31.80
N TRP A 333 -0.18 6.39 30.65
CA TRP A 333 0.22 7.48 29.77
C TRP A 333 0.02 7.04 28.32
N PHE A 334 -0.74 7.87 27.59
CA PHE A 334 -1.29 7.76 26.23
C PHE A 334 -2.63 7.02 26.08
#